data_AF-J9E821-F1
#
_entry.id   AF-J9E821-F1
#
_cell.length_a   1.000
_cell.length_b   1.000
_cell.length_c   1.000
_cell.angle_alpha   90.00
_cell.angle_beta   90.00
_cell.angle_gamma   90.00
#
_symmetry.space_group_name_H-M   'P 1'
#
loop_
_entity.id
_entity.type
_entity.pdbx_description
1 polymer ?
#
loop_
_entity_poly.entity_id
_entity_poly.type
_entity_poly.pdbx_seq_one_letter_code
_entity_poly.pdbx_strand_id
1 'polypeptide(L)'
;MLRQALIIIDSLAGIFQLLPIVESLRFRQLRILIQLIFILLLLFYAKTIFAIGICTQPEMACGAQLRSYPLLTLEETSKMDFESNMKDFPLYDEFFTPIHVFDFSKTANITGERICECSNDTKCYLEEENIIKLDEMITLIFCDRVDNIFRRSCHGTRSLIRVIGRIHESGEALTTVVKTFLFCKCERGYRRIRVEAWLNHLYAFIYRCL
;
A
#
# COMPACT_ATOMS: atom_id res chain seq x y z
N MET A 1 0.31 22.90 2.00
CA MET A 1 -0.52 22.88 3.24
C MET A 1 0.17 23.43 4.49
N LEU A 2 1.51 23.42 4.60
CA LEU A 2 2.23 24.02 5.75
C LEU A 2 1.80 25.46 6.10
N ARG A 3 1.48 26.27 5.07
CA ARG A 3 1.04 27.67 5.24
C ARG A 3 -0.33 27.81 5.91
N GLN A 4 -1.26 26.88 5.65
CA GLN A 4 -2.58 26.89 6.31
C GLN A 4 -2.48 26.42 7.77
N ALA A 5 -1.61 25.45 8.06
CA ALA A 5 -1.36 25.03 9.43
C ALA A 5 -0.75 26.17 10.28
N LEU A 6 0.20 26.93 9.73
CA LEU A 6 0.79 28.11 10.39
C LEU A 6 -0.26 29.21 10.70
N ILE A 7 -1.17 29.50 9.75
CA ILE A 7 -2.22 30.51 9.96
C ILE A 7 -3.20 30.10 11.07
N ILE A 8 -3.53 28.80 11.16
CA ILE A 8 -4.38 28.28 12.24
C ILE A 8 -3.66 28.37 13.59
N ILE A 9 -2.35 28.09 13.63
CA ILE A 9 -1.52 28.22 14.84
C ILE A 9 -1.48 29.68 15.32
N ASP A 10 -1.25 30.64 14.43
CA ASP A 10 -1.18 32.07 14.79
C ASP A 10 -2.53 32.61 15.26
N SER A 11 -3.63 32.19 14.62
CA SER A 11 -4.99 32.60 15.00
C SER A 11 -5.37 32.05 16.38
N LEU A 12 -5.00 30.80 16.69
CA LEU A 12 -5.27 30.19 17.99
C LEU A 12 -4.38 30.77 19.08
N ALA A 13 -3.11 31.08 18.78
CA ALA A 13 -2.23 31.79 19.71
C ALA A 13 -2.80 33.17 20.10
N GLY A 14 -3.42 33.88 19.14
CA GLY A 14 -4.11 35.15 19.38
C GLY A 14 -5.33 35.02 20.31
N ILE A 15 -6.10 33.93 20.19
CA ILE A 15 -7.27 33.69 21.07
C ILE A 15 -6.85 33.50 22.53
N PHE A 16 -5.67 32.91 22.79
CA PHE A 16 -5.17 32.72 24.16
C PHE A 16 -4.60 33.99 24.82
N GLN A 17 -4.37 35.07 24.06
CA GLN A 17 -3.98 36.36 24.62
C GLN A 17 -5.17 37.19 25.11
N LEU A 18 -6.39 36.88 24.66
CA LEU A 18 -7.61 37.64 24.96
C LEU A 18 -8.34 37.18 26.24
N LEU A 19 -7.85 36.16 26.93
CA LEU A 19 -8.45 35.72 28.18
C LEU A 19 -7.96 36.61 29.35
N PRO A 20 -8.87 37.34 30.03
CA PRO A 20 -8.52 38.37 31.01
C PRO A 20 -7.73 37.79 32.19
N ILE A 21 -6.78 38.61 32.65
CA ILE A 21 -5.89 38.39 33.79
C ILE A 21 -6.72 38.48 35.08
N VAL A 22 -7.53 37.47 35.36
CA VAL A 22 -8.03 37.21 36.71
C VAL A 22 -7.23 36.02 37.23
N GLU A 23 -6.10 36.35 37.86
CA GLU A 23 -5.13 35.38 38.38
C GLU A 23 -5.70 34.61 39.57
N SER A 24 -6.48 33.57 39.30
CA SER A 24 -6.66 32.49 40.25
C SER A 24 -5.78 31.30 39.86
N LEU A 25 -5.21 30.61 40.85
CA LEU A 25 -4.32 29.45 40.65
C LEU A 25 -4.96 28.37 39.76
N ARG A 26 -6.30 28.20 39.87
CA ARG A 26 -7.12 27.31 39.04
C ARG A 26 -7.07 27.70 37.56
N PHE A 27 -7.08 28.99 37.26
CA PHE A 27 -7.02 29.49 35.88
C PHE A 27 -5.67 29.18 35.24
N ARG A 28 -4.56 29.30 36.00
CA ARG A 28 -3.22 28.95 35.52
C ARG A 28 -3.08 27.45 35.22
N GLN A 29 -3.56 26.59 36.10
CA GLN A 29 -3.55 25.13 35.88
C GLN A 29 -4.43 24.74 34.68
N LEU A 30 -5.61 25.33 34.56
CA LEU A 30 -6.50 25.10 33.42
C LEU A 30 -5.85 25.55 32.10
N ARG A 31 -5.16 26.69 32.09
CA ARG A 31 -4.44 27.19 30.90
C ARG A 31 -3.32 26.24 30.47
N ILE A 32 -2.53 25.73 31.40
CA ILE A 32 -1.47 24.75 31.10
C ILE A 32 -2.06 23.44 30.58
N LEU A 33 -3.14 22.94 31.20
CA LEU A 33 -3.82 21.73 30.75
C LEU A 33 -4.36 21.88 29.32
N ILE A 34 -5.01 23.00 29.01
CA ILE A 34 -5.53 23.29 27.67
C ILE A 34 -4.39 23.36 26.65
N GLN A 35 -3.27 24.03 26.97
CA GLN A 35 -2.10 24.07 26.10
C GLN A 35 -1.52 22.67 25.84
N LEU A 36 -1.46 21.83 26.86
CA LEU A 36 -0.91 20.48 26.76
C LEU A 36 -1.81 19.55 25.94
N ILE A 37 -3.14 19.65 26.13
CA ILE A 37 -4.13 18.97 25.27
C ILE A 37 -3.99 19.43 23.82
N PHE A 38 -3.82 20.73 23.59
CA PHE A 38 -3.68 21.28 22.23
C PHE A 38 -2.40 20.79 21.54
N ILE A 39 -1.27 20.75 22.26
CA ILE A 39 -0.01 20.19 21.75
C ILE A 39 -0.16 18.70 21.44
N LEU A 40 -0.80 17.93 22.33
CA LEU A 40 -1.05 16.50 22.10
C LEU A 40 -1.92 16.28 20.85
N LEU A 41 -2.96 17.10 20.69
CA LEU A 41 -3.83 17.08 19.51
C LEU A 41 -3.01 17.39 18.25
N LEU A 42 -2.20 18.44 18.26
CA LEU A 42 -1.31 18.81 17.15
C LEU A 42 -0.34 17.69 16.78
N LEU A 43 0.28 17.04 17.77
CA LEU A 43 1.17 15.91 17.54
C LEU A 43 0.43 14.70 16.96
N PHE A 44 -0.80 14.46 17.40
CA PHE A 44 -1.65 13.40 16.86
C PHE A 44 -2.05 13.70 15.41
N TYR A 45 -2.46 14.93 15.10
CA TYR A 45 -2.76 15.38 13.73
C TYR A 45 -1.53 15.38 12.82
N ALA A 46 -0.35 15.76 13.32
CA ALA A 46 0.88 15.69 12.54
C ALA A 46 1.22 14.25 12.17
N LYS A 47 1.06 13.28 13.10
CA LYS A 47 1.27 11.86 12.81
C LYS A 47 0.32 11.31 11.75
N THR A 48 -0.95 11.71 11.74
CA THR A 48 -1.92 11.21 10.76
C THR A 48 -1.69 11.78 9.37
N ILE A 49 -1.27 13.06 9.25
CA ILE A 49 -1.03 13.70 7.95
C ILE A 49 0.29 13.24 7.31
N PHE A 50 1.34 12.95 8.11
CA PHE A 50 2.66 12.57 7.58
C PHE A 50 2.85 11.07 7.34
N ALA A 51 1.84 10.23 7.50
CA ALA A 51 2.01 8.78 7.34
C ALA A 51 2.29 8.36 5.89
N ILE A 52 1.82 9.13 4.89
CA ILE A 52 2.02 8.83 3.46
C ILE A 52 3.04 9.83 2.91
N GLY A 53 4.24 9.34 2.63
CA GLY A 53 5.31 10.15 2.03
C GLY A 53 5.04 10.45 0.55
N ILE A 54 5.77 11.42 0.00
CA ILE A 54 5.81 11.66 -1.45
C ILE A 54 6.58 10.50 -2.11
N CYS A 55 6.12 10.06 -3.27
CA CYS A 55 6.83 9.06 -4.09
C CYS A 55 8.20 9.62 -4.47
N THR A 56 9.27 9.00 -3.97
CA THR A 56 10.65 9.49 -4.16
C THR A 56 11.23 9.18 -5.54
N GLN A 57 10.63 8.22 -6.26
CA GLN A 57 11.09 7.72 -7.56
C GLN A 57 9.87 7.57 -8.49
N PRO A 58 9.99 7.91 -9.79
CA PRO A 58 8.90 7.76 -10.73
C PRO A 58 8.50 6.30 -10.96
N GLU A 59 9.44 5.35 -10.81
CA GLU A 59 9.19 3.91 -10.95
C GLU A 59 8.48 3.28 -9.74
N MET A 60 8.25 4.05 -8.67
CA MET A 60 7.49 3.61 -7.51
C MET A 60 6.00 3.76 -7.77
N ALA A 61 5.23 2.69 -7.51
CA ALA A 61 3.78 2.77 -7.58
C ALA A 61 3.26 3.67 -6.45
N CYS A 62 2.35 4.58 -6.80
CA CYS A 62 1.71 5.48 -5.86
C CYS A 62 0.49 4.85 -5.17
N GLY A 63 -0.07 3.82 -5.80
CA GLY A 63 -1.18 3.05 -5.27
C GLY A 63 -1.24 1.67 -5.88
N ALA A 64 -2.12 0.84 -5.33
CA ALA A 64 -2.42 -0.47 -5.88
C ALA A 64 -3.93 -0.72 -5.79
N GLN A 65 -4.48 -1.38 -6.81
CA GLN A 65 -5.79 -2.00 -6.73
C GLN A 65 -5.58 -3.50 -6.48
N LEU A 66 -6.18 -3.99 -5.39
CA LEU A 66 -6.17 -5.38 -4.99
C LEU A 66 -7.54 -5.99 -5.22
N ARG A 67 -7.58 -7.17 -5.83
CA ARG A 67 -8.78 -7.95 -6.09
C ARG A 67 -8.70 -9.23 -5.29
N SER A 68 -9.59 -9.37 -4.32
CA SER A 68 -9.73 -10.58 -3.53
C SER A 68 -10.87 -11.41 -4.09
N TYR A 69 -10.57 -12.64 -4.49
CA TYR A 69 -11.55 -13.62 -4.93
C TYR A 69 -11.91 -14.54 -3.76
N PRO A 70 -13.10 -15.15 -3.75
CA PRO A 70 -13.41 -16.21 -2.80
C PRO A 70 -12.54 -17.44 -3.07
N LEU A 71 -12.24 -18.21 -2.03
CA LEU A 71 -11.60 -19.52 -2.17
C LEU A 71 -12.63 -20.55 -2.69
N LEU A 72 -12.16 -21.50 -3.50
CA LEU A 72 -12.90 -22.71 -3.84
C LEU A 72 -13.10 -23.55 -2.58
N THR A 73 -14.24 -24.23 -2.51
CA THR A 73 -14.56 -25.10 -1.37
C THR A 73 -13.77 -26.43 -1.45
N LEU A 74 -13.61 -27.12 -0.31
CA LEU A 74 -12.88 -28.40 -0.24
C LEU A 74 -13.44 -29.46 -1.20
N GLU A 75 -14.75 -29.45 -1.45
CA GLU A 75 -15.41 -30.37 -2.39
C GLU A 75 -15.03 -30.12 -3.85
N GLU A 76 -14.67 -28.88 -4.20
CA GLU A 76 -14.22 -28.51 -5.54
C GLU A 76 -12.71 -28.77 -5.72
N THR A 77 -11.95 -28.70 -4.63
CA THR A 77 -10.50 -28.96 -4.62
C THR A 77 -10.15 -30.43 -4.45
N SER A 78 -11.04 -31.29 -3.94
CA SER A 78 -10.77 -32.73 -3.77
C SER A 78 -10.58 -33.51 -5.08
N LYS A 79 -10.80 -32.90 -6.25
CA LYS A 79 -10.40 -33.44 -7.56
C LYS A 79 -8.92 -33.22 -7.89
N MET A 80 -8.21 -32.41 -7.11
CA MET A 80 -6.76 -32.27 -7.17
C MET A 80 -6.19 -33.04 -5.97
N ASP A 81 -5.49 -34.15 -6.21
CA ASP A 81 -4.91 -34.99 -5.16
C ASP A 81 -3.91 -34.17 -4.31
N PHE A 82 -4.21 -33.93 -3.03
CA PHE A 82 -3.36 -33.14 -2.12
C PHE A 82 -2.77 -34.02 -1.00
N GLU A 83 -1.47 -34.29 -1.09
CA GLU A 83 -0.65 -34.86 -0.02
C GLU A 83 0.48 -33.87 0.29
N SER A 84 0.26 -32.95 1.24
CA SER A 84 1.29 -31.99 1.66
C SER A 84 1.24 -31.80 3.18
N ASN A 85 2.20 -32.43 3.86
CA ASN A 85 2.45 -32.35 5.31
C ASN A 85 3.26 -31.10 5.70
N MET A 86 2.99 -29.93 5.12
CA MET A 86 3.65 -28.69 5.55
C MET A 86 2.83 -28.02 6.67
N LYS A 87 3.39 -28.03 7.88
CA LYS A 87 2.88 -27.29 9.06
C LYS A 87 3.14 -25.79 9.00
N ASP A 88 3.89 -25.33 8.02
CA ASP A 88 4.19 -23.91 7.82
C ASP A 88 3.16 -23.28 6.88
N PHE A 89 2.92 -21.98 7.09
CA PHE A 89 2.01 -21.17 6.28
C PHE A 89 2.30 -21.37 4.78
N PRO A 90 1.31 -21.78 3.96
CA PRO A 90 1.58 -22.20 2.59
C PRO A 90 1.91 -20.99 1.72
N LEU A 91 3.20 -20.74 1.49
CA LEU A 91 3.62 -19.68 0.58
C LEU A 91 3.53 -20.18 -0.86
N TYR A 92 3.03 -19.33 -1.75
CA TYR A 92 3.06 -19.61 -3.18
C TYR A 92 4.48 -19.84 -3.70
N ASP A 93 4.62 -20.92 -4.47
CA ASP A 93 5.78 -21.26 -5.28
C ASP A 93 5.27 -21.84 -6.61
N GLU A 94 5.87 -21.44 -7.73
CA GLU A 94 5.39 -21.79 -9.07
C GLU A 94 5.46 -23.28 -9.40
N PHE A 95 6.24 -24.05 -8.64
CA PHE A 95 6.44 -25.49 -8.86
C PHE A 95 5.48 -26.35 -8.03
N PHE A 96 4.69 -25.76 -7.14
CA PHE A 96 3.75 -26.48 -6.27
C PHE A 96 2.31 -26.06 -6.54
N THR A 97 1.39 -27.02 -6.38
CA THR A 97 -0.04 -26.74 -6.43
C THR A 97 -0.46 -25.96 -5.18
N PRO A 98 -1.15 -24.81 -5.32
CA PRO A 98 -1.63 -24.05 -4.18
C PRO A 98 -2.56 -24.89 -3.30
N ILE A 99 -2.37 -24.86 -1.97
CA ILE A 99 -3.27 -25.51 -1.01
C ILE A 99 -4.66 -24.86 -1.04
N HIS A 100 -4.70 -23.56 -1.31
CA HIS A 100 -5.92 -22.76 -1.39
C HIS A 100 -6.04 -22.17 -2.79
N VAL A 101 -7.05 -22.62 -3.55
CA VAL A 101 -7.30 -22.17 -4.92
C VAL A 101 -8.43 -21.14 -4.91
N PHE A 102 -8.23 -20.02 -5.60
CA PHE A 102 -9.24 -18.97 -5.74
C PHE A 102 -10.21 -19.24 -6.89
N ASP A 103 -11.49 -18.89 -6.71
CA ASP A 103 -12.50 -18.94 -7.76
C ASP A 103 -12.53 -17.62 -8.55
N PHE A 104 -11.79 -17.59 -9.66
CA PHE A 104 -11.75 -16.45 -10.57
C PHE A 104 -13.01 -16.27 -11.42
N SER A 105 -13.98 -17.19 -11.36
CA SER A 105 -15.27 -17.04 -12.04
C SER A 105 -16.24 -16.12 -11.30
N LYS A 106 -15.97 -15.85 -10.01
CA LYS A 106 -16.79 -14.97 -9.16
C LYS A 106 -16.32 -13.53 -9.23
N THR A 107 -17.22 -12.62 -8.86
CA THR A 107 -16.88 -11.21 -8.68
C THR A 107 -15.86 -11.03 -7.56
N ALA A 108 -14.79 -10.30 -7.83
CA ALA A 108 -13.80 -9.97 -6.82
C ALA A 108 -14.22 -8.80 -5.94
N ASN A 109 -13.81 -8.82 -4.68
CA ASN A 109 -13.81 -7.66 -3.82
C ASN A 109 -12.62 -6.77 -4.17
N ILE A 110 -12.89 -5.51 -4.55
CA ILE A 110 -11.87 -4.57 -5.00
C ILE A 110 -11.52 -3.61 -3.87
N THR A 111 -10.24 -3.56 -3.51
CA THR A 111 -9.70 -2.62 -2.51
C THR A 111 -8.65 -1.73 -3.17
N GLY A 112 -8.72 -0.42 -2.93
CA GLY A 112 -7.72 0.55 -3.38
C GLY A 112 -6.79 0.92 -2.23
N GLU A 113 -5.49 0.76 -2.45
CA GLU A 113 -4.43 1.06 -1.48
C GLU A 113 -3.62 2.28 -1.94
N ARG A 114 -3.38 3.22 -1.01
CA ARG A 114 -2.53 4.39 -1.23
C ARG A 114 -1.14 4.12 -0.65
N ILE A 115 -0.11 4.13 -1.49
CA ILE A 115 1.27 3.83 -1.10
C ILE A 115 2.05 5.12 -0.82
N CYS A 116 1.98 6.08 -1.75
CA CYS A 116 2.65 7.37 -1.64
C CYS A 116 1.89 8.46 -2.42
N GLU A 117 2.17 9.72 -2.10
CA GLU A 117 1.62 10.87 -2.80
C GLU A 117 2.47 11.24 -4.01
N CYS A 118 1.82 11.60 -5.12
CA CYS A 118 2.53 12.10 -6.28
C CYS A 118 3.05 13.52 -6.01
N SER A 119 4.30 13.78 -6.41
CA SER A 119 4.78 15.16 -6.50
C SER A 119 4.17 15.81 -7.75
N ASN A 120 3.62 17.03 -7.59
CA ASN A 120 2.95 17.87 -8.60
C ASN A 120 1.42 17.69 -8.67
N ASP A 121 0.75 18.37 -9.61
CA ASP A 121 -0.71 18.28 -9.85
C ASP A 121 -1.17 16.91 -10.37
N THR A 122 -0.25 15.96 -10.53
CA THR A 122 -0.58 14.60 -10.93
C THR A 122 -1.31 13.89 -9.81
N LYS A 123 -2.37 13.17 -10.18
CA LYS A 123 -3.21 12.44 -9.24
C LYS A 123 -3.00 10.96 -9.45
N CYS A 124 -2.84 10.24 -8.36
CA CYS A 124 -2.75 8.80 -8.41
C CYS A 124 -4.15 8.20 -8.32
N TYR A 125 -4.76 8.13 -9.51
CA TYR A 125 -6.02 7.49 -9.79
C TYR A 125 -5.81 6.38 -10.81
N LEU A 126 -6.72 5.42 -10.83
CA LEU A 126 -6.67 4.32 -11.77
C LEU A 126 -7.09 4.82 -13.15
N GLU A 127 -6.14 4.89 -14.08
CA GLU A 127 -6.35 5.24 -15.49
C GLU A 127 -5.63 4.22 -16.38
N GLU A 128 -6.11 3.96 -17.59
CA GLU A 128 -5.53 2.90 -18.43
C GLU A 128 -4.05 3.12 -18.77
N GLU A 129 -3.62 4.39 -18.85
CA GLU A 129 -2.26 4.75 -19.25
C GLU A 129 -1.24 4.70 -18.10
N ASN A 130 -1.70 4.69 -16.84
CA ASN A 130 -0.85 4.77 -15.65
C ASN A 130 -0.85 3.50 -14.80
N ILE A 131 -1.32 2.37 -15.36
CA ILE A 131 -1.42 1.10 -14.64
C ILE A 131 -0.54 -0.01 -15.21
N ILE A 132 -0.08 -0.88 -14.31
CA ILE A 132 0.51 -2.18 -14.66
C ILE A 132 -0.29 -3.28 -13.95
N LYS A 133 -1.01 -4.11 -14.73
CA LYS A 133 -1.63 -5.34 -14.23
C LYS A 133 -0.55 -6.42 -14.14
N LEU A 134 -0.24 -6.89 -12.93
CA LEU A 134 0.76 -7.95 -12.71
C LEU A 134 0.14 -9.34 -12.81
N ASP A 135 -1.06 -9.51 -12.27
CA ASP A 135 -1.86 -10.72 -12.37
C ASP A 135 -3.35 -10.39 -12.17
N GLU A 136 -4.21 -11.40 -11.99
CA GLU A 136 -5.65 -11.20 -11.76
C GLU A 136 -5.98 -10.46 -10.46
N MET A 137 -5.05 -10.42 -9.50
CA MET A 137 -5.28 -9.87 -8.16
C MET A 137 -4.64 -8.51 -7.92
N ILE A 138 -3.53 -8.21 -8.60
CA ILE A 138 -2.72 -7.02 -8.33
C ILE A 138 -2.59 -6.15 -9.58
N THR A 139 -3.07 -4.91 -9.46
CA THR A 139 -2.83 -3.84 -10.43
C THR A 139 -2.13 -2.69 -9.73
N LEU A 140 -0.97 -2.28 -10.23
CA LEU A 140 -0.21 -1.15 -9.71
C LEU A 140 -0.60 0.14 -10.44
N ILE A 141 -0.67 1.24 -9.70
CA ILE A 141 -1.01 2.57 -10.20
C ILE A 141 0.20 3.48 -10.03
N PHE A 142 0.53 4.26 -11.05
CA PHE A 142 1.67 5.17 -11.08
C PHE A 142 1.24 6.64 -11.19
N CYS A 143 2.14 7.55 -10.81
CA CYS A 143 1.89 9.00 -10.84
C CYS A 143 1.89 9.62 -12.24
N ASP A 144 2.40 8.91 -13.23
CA ASP A 144 2.51 9.34 -14.63
C ASP A 144 2.24 8.12 -15.53
N ARG A 145 2.13 8.35 -16.84
CA ARG A 145 1.98 7.30 -17.84
C ARG A 145 3.12 6.30 -17.72
N VAL A 146 2.77 5.02 -17.79
CA VAL A 146 3.72 3.91 -17.67
C VAL A 146 4.82 4.01 -18.73
N ASP A 147 4.50 4.48 -19.93
CA ASP A 147 5.48 4.60 -21.02
C ASP A 147 6.45 5.78 -20.84
N ASN A 148 6.07 6.80 -20.05
CA ASN A 148 6.97 7.90 -19.67
C ASN A 148 7.97 7.45 -18.59
N ILE A 149 7.50 6.63 -17.65
CA ILE A 149 8.26 6.10 -16.52
C ILE A 149 9.23 5.01 -17.02
N PHE A 150 8.70 3.98 -17.68
CA PHE A 150 9.45 2.80 -18.09
C PHE A 150 9.80 2.87 -19.58
N ARG A 151 10.75 3.74 -19.92
CA ARG A 151 11.21 3.94 -21.31
C ARG A 151 11.89 2.73 -21.95
N ARG A 152 12.23 1.71 -21.14
CA ARG A 152 12.89 0.49 -21.59
C ARG A 152 12.08 -0.71 -21.11
N SER A 153 11.78 -1.61 -22.04
CA SER A 153 11.21 -2.90 -21.71
C SER A 153 12.25 -3.76 -21.00
N CYS A 154 11.79 -4.66 -20.14
CA CYS A 154 12.65 -5.64 -19.49
C CYS A 154 13.19 -6.63 -20.53
N HIS A 155 14.51 -6.83 -20.52
CA HIS A 155 15.18 -7.82 -21.36
C HIS A 155 15.75 -8.95 -20.49
N GLY A 156 15.44 -10.19 -20.88
CA GLY A 156 15.94 -11.39 -20.21
C GLY A 156 15.27 -11.68 -18.86
N THR A 157 15.77 -12.73 -18.19
CA THR A 157 15.14 -13.32 -17.00
C THR A 157 15.53 -12.66 -15.68
N ARG A 158 16.45 -11.68 -15.69
CA ARG A 158 17.00 -11.07 -14.47
C ARG A 158 16.21 -9.87 -13.93
N SER A 159 15.26 -9.34 -14.70
CA SER A 159 14.42 -8.24 -14.26
C SER A 159 13.28 -8.75 -13.38
N LEU A 160 13.56 -8.84 -12.09
CA LEU A 160 12.57 -9.26 -11.09
C LEU A 160 11.84 -8.04 -10.52
N ILE A 161 10.52 -8.10 -10.59
CA ILE A 161 9.61 -7.12 -10.00
C ILE A 161 9.18 -7.63 -8.64
N ARG A 162 9.15 -6.76 -7.64
CA ARG A 162 8.69 -7.12 -6.29
C ARG A 162 7.55 -6.23 -5.86
N VAL A 163 6.49 -6.84 -5.33
CA VAL A 163 5.38 -6.16 -4.66
C VAL A 163 5.37 -6.61 -3.21
N ILE A 164 5.49 -5.67 -2.28
CA ILE A 164 5.65 -5.95 -0.87
C ILE A 164 4.41 -5.52 -0.12
N GLY A 165 3.90 -6.41 0.74
CA GLY A 165 2.64 -6.19 1.43
C GLY A 165 2.38 -7.20 2.54
N ARG A 166 1.23 -7.06 3.20
CA ARG A 166 0.70 -8.11 4.08
C ARG A 166 0.10 -9.21 3.23
N ILE A 167 0.39 -10.45 3.58
CA ILE A 167 -0.12 -11.63 2.89
C ILE A 167 -1.53 -11.98 3.39
N HIS A 168 -2.36 -12.48 2.49
CA HIS A 168 -3.64 -13.12 2.80
C HIS A 168 -3.38 -14.47 3.46
N GLU A 169 -4.29 -14.95 4.32
CA GLU A 169 -4.15 -16.22 5.06
C GLU A 169 -3.93 -17.45 4.17
N SER A 170 -4.34 -17.38 2.90
CA SER A 170 -4.08 -18.43 1.91
C SER A 170 -2.62 -18.52 1.47
N GLY A 171 -1.82 -17.47 1.72
CA GLY A 171 -0.44 -17.33 1.21
C GLY A 171 -0.31 -17.02 -0.28
N GLU A 172 -1.44 -16.88 -0.97
CA GLU A 172 -1.55 -16.78 -2.43
C GLU A 172 -1.94 -15.38 -2.92
N ALA A 173 -2.27 -14.47 -1.99
CA ALA A 173 -2.69 -13.10 -2.30
C ALA A 173 -2.08 -12.09 -1.32
N LEU A 174 -2.04 -10.82 -1.70
CA LEU A 174 -1.72 -9.71 -0.79
C LEU A 174 -3.03 -9.04 -0.35
N THR A 175 -3.12 -8.71 0.93
CA THR A 175 -4.23 -7.92 1.52
C THR A 175 -3.95 -6.43 1.53
N THR A 176 -2.67 -6.04 1.47
CA THR A 176 -2.21 -4.64 1.38
C THR A 176 -0.96 -4.57 0.52
N VAL A 177 -0.63 -3.40 -0.01
CA VAL A 177 0.66 -3.14 -0.67
C VAL A 177 1.28 -1.92 -0.03
N VAL A 178 2.53 -2.06 0.43
CA VAL A 178 3.26 -0.99 1.12
C VAL A 178 4.44 -0.48 0.30
N LYS A 179 4.97 -1.28 -0.63
CA LYS A 179 6.13 -0.91 -1.44
C LYS A 179 6.19 -1.74 -2.71
N THR A 180 6.71 -1.13 -3.78
CA THR A 180 6.99 -1.84 -5.03
C THR A 180 8.41 -1.55 -5.50
N PHE A 181 8.98 -2.51 -6.22
CA PHE A 181 10.28 -2.37 -6.89
C PHE A 181 10.13 -2.86 -8.33
N LEU A 182 10.15 -1.92 -9.26
CA LEU A 182 10.09 -2.13 -10.70
C LEU A 182 11.16 -1.25 -11.34
N PHE A 183 11.94 -1.80 -12.28
CA PHE A 183 12.99 -1.05 -12.98
C PHE A 183 12.75 -0.99 -14.50
N CYS A 184 11.77 -1.74 -14.99
CA CYS A 184 11.39 -1.85 -16.39
C CYS A 184 9.97 -2.46 -16.47
N LYS A 185 9.36 -2.36 -17.66
CA LYS A 185 8.03 -2.93 -17.96
C LYS A 185 8.18 -4.19 -18.81
N CYS A 186 7.32 -5.19 -18.60
CA CYS A 186 7.23 -6.37 -19.48
C CYS A 186 6.13 -6.17 -20.52
N GLU A 187 6.46 -6.21 -21.81
CA GLU A 187 5.48 -6.02 -22.90
C GLU A 187 4.46 -7.17 -23.00
N ARG A 188 4.89 -8.40 -22.68
CA ARG A 188 4.08 -9.61 -22.80
C ARG A 188 3.30 -9.96 -21.52
N GLY A 189 3.41 -9.13 -20.49
CA GLY A 189 2.84 -9.39 -19.18
C GLY A 189 3.82 -10.05 -18.21
N TYR A 190 3.28 -10.47 -17.06
CA TYR A 190 4.06 -10.87 -15.90
C TYR A 190 3.62 -12.25 -15.42
N ARG A 191 4.57 -12.97 -14.81
CA ARG A 191 4.31 -14.24 -14.11
C ARG A 191 4.90 -14.16 -12.72
N ARG A 192 4.07 -14.42 -11.71
CA ARG A 192 4.54 -14.62 -10.34
C ARG A 192 5.39 -15.89 -10.32
N ILE A 193 6.57 -15.79 -9.72
CA ILE A 193 7.46 -16.94 -9.54
C ILE A 193 7.32 -17.44 -8.10
N ARG A 194 7.62 -16.61 -7.11
CA ARG A 194 7.60 -17.04 -5.71
C ARG A 194 7.20 -15.92 -4.77
N VAL A 195 6.91 -16.31 -3.54
CA VAL A 195 6.68 -15.39 -2.42
C VAL A 195 7.81 -15.55 -1.40
N GLU A 196 8.43 -14.43 -1.01
CA GLU A 196 9.51 -14.41 -0.01
C GLU A 196 9.07 -13.66 1.24
N ALA A 197 9.52 -14.10 2.41
CA ALA A 197 9.41 -13.32 3.63
C ALA A 197 10.20 -12.01 3.52
N TRP A 198 9.61 -10.92 3.99
CA TRP A 198 10.21 -9.59 4.04
C TRP A 198 10.22 -9.07 5.49
N LEU A 199 10.90 -7.96 5.72
CA LEU A 199 10.96 -7.32 7.04
C LEU A 199 9.55 -6.99 7.57
N ASN A 200 9.41 -6.95 8.91
CA ASN A 200 8.18 -6.54 9.62
C ASN A 200 6.94 -7.41 9.33
N HIS A 201 7.11 -8.72 9.17
CA HIS A 201 6.02 -9.66 8.86
C HIS A 201 5.32 -9.37 7.52
N LEU A 202 6.04 -8.75 6.59
CA LEU A 202 5.58 -8.53 5.23
C LEU A 202 6.09 -9.65 4.32
N TYR A 203 5.52 -9.73 3.13
CA TYR A 203 5.94 -10.68 2.10
C TYR A 203 6.14 -9.96 0.78
N ALA A 204 7.11 -10.43 0.01
CA ALA A 204 7.44 -9.94 -1.32
C ALA A 204 6.94 -10.94 -2.36
N PHE A 205 5.98 -10.52 -3.17
CA PHE A 205 5.52 -11.26 -4.34
C PHE A 205 6.45 -10.92 -5.49
N ILE A 206 7.11 -11.93 -6.05
CA ILE A 206 8.14 -11.75 -7.07
C ILE A 206 7.61 -12.14 -8.43
N TYR A 207 7.77 -11.26 -9.40
CA TYR A 207 7.33 -11.43 -10.78
C TYR A 207 8.51 -11.37 -11.74
N ARG A 208 8.40 -12.10 -12.85
CA ARG A 208 9.24 -11.97 -14.03
C ARG A 208 8.39 -11.70 -15.27
N CYS A 209 9.02 -11.27 -16.36
CA CYS A 209 8.35 -11.19 -17.65
C CYS A 209 7.97 -12.57 -18.21
N LEU A 210 6.88 -12.60 -18.98
CA LEU A 210 6.48 -13.72 -19.84
C LEU A 210 7.35 -13.81 -21.11
#